data_AF-A0ABD4KV50-F1
#
_entry.id   AF-A0ABD4KV50-F1
#
_cell.length_a   1.000
_cell.length_b   1.000
_cell.length_c   1.000
_cell.angle_alpha   90.00
_cell.angle_beta   90.00
_cell.angle_gamma   90.00
#
_symmetry.space_group_name_H-M   'P 1'
#
loop_
_entity.id
_entity.type
_entity.pdbx_description
1 polymer ?
#
loop_
_entity_poly.entity_id
_entity_poly.type
_entity_poly.pdbx_seq_one_letter_code
_entity_poly.pdbx_strand_id
1 'polypeptide(L)' 'ELYKTLMLSSGAVSTRLDQLVKKGLVGRIYSEHDRRSCKVTLTSKGVKCVDTALNDHVENMDKMLNVLTKKEQ' A
#
# COMPACT_ATOMS: atom_id res chain seq x y z
N GLU A 1 -3.78 9.02 -9.60
CA GLU A 1 -3.21 9.47 -8.31
C GLU A 1 -2.12 8.53 -7.80
N LEU A 2 -2.43 7.25 -7.52
CA LEU A 2 -1.49 6.27 -6.96
C LEU A 2 -0.13 6.13 -7.68
N TYR A 3 -0.08 6.24 -9.01
CA TYR A 3 1.18 6.15 -9.75
C TYR A 3 2.13 7.32 -9.46
N LYS A 4 1.59 8.50 -9.11
CA LYS A 4 2.38 9.67 -8.74
C LYS A 4 3.03 9.52 -7.36
N THR A 5 2.36 8.84 -6.42
CA THR A 5 2.86 8.67 -5.04
C THR A 5 3.78 7.46 -4.89
N LEU A 6 3.59 6.43 -5.71
CA LEU A 6 4.34 5.18 -5.62
C LEU A 6 5.62 5.17 -6.47
N MET A 7 5.91 6.25 -7.21
CA MET A 7 7.02 6.30 -8.18
C MET A 7 6.99 5.12 -9.16
N LEU A 8 5.77 4.72 -9.55
CA LEU A 8 5.51 3.60 -10.47
C LEU A 8 4.83 4.12 -11.73
N SER A 9 4.98 3.40 -12.85
CA SER A 9 4.17 3.66 -14.03
C SER A 9 2.69 3.36 -13.78
N SER A 10 1.80 3.99 -14.53
CA SER A 10 0.35 3.74 -14.45
C SER A 10 0.00 2.27 -14.71
N GLY A 11 0.65 1.62 -15.68
CA GLY A 11 0.49 0.20 -15.98
C GLY A 11 0.97 -0.72 -14.85
N ALA A 12 2.11 -0.39 -14.22
CA ALA A 12 2.62 -1.14 -13.07
C ALA A 12 1.67 -1.03 -11.86
N VAL A 13 1.11 0.15 -11.59
CA VAL A 13 0.10 0.32 -10.54
C VAL A 13 -1.15 -0.50 -10.82
N SER A 14 -1.67 -0.49 -12.05
CA SER A 14 -2.86 -1.29 -12.38
C SER A 14 -2.63 -2.77 -12.14
N THR A 15 -1.48 -3.30 -12.59
CA THR A 15 -1.12 -4.70 -12.40
C THR A 15 -1.03 -5.06 -10.91
N ARG A 16 -0.43 -4.18 -10.09
CA ARG A 16 -0.36 -4.41 -8.64
C ARG A 16 -1.73 -4.39 -7.99
N LEU A 17 -2.59 -3.46 -8.37
CA LEU A 17 -3.95 -3.38 -7.85
C LEU A 17 -4.75 -4.65 -8.19
N ASP A 18 -4.62 -5.20 -9.40
CA ASP A 18 -5.30 -6.44 -9.80
C ASP A 18 -4.86 -7.63 -8.93
N GLN A 19 -3.57 -7.72 -8.62
CA GLN A 19 -3.06 -8.74 -7.71
C GLN A 19 -3.57 -8.55 -6.26
N LEU A 20 -3.65 -7.31 -5.78
CA LEU A 20 -4.17 -7.01 -4.44
C LEU A 20 -5.67 -7.31 -4.32
N VAL A 21 -6.44 -7.07 -5.39
CA VAL A 21 -7.85 -7.47 -5.49
C VAL A 21 -7.97 -8.99 -5.48
N LYS A 22 -7.17 -9.71 -6.30
CA LYS A 22 -7.16 -11.17 -6.32
C LYS A 22 -6.82 -11.79 -4.96
N LYS A 23 -5.98 -11.13 -4.17
CA LYS A 23 -5.63 -11.55 -2.79
C LYS A 23 -6.69 -11.17 -1.74
N GLY A 24 -7.71 -10.41 -2.14
CA GLY A 24 -8.76 -9.90 -1.25
C GLY A 24 -8.24 -8.86 -0.25
N LEU A 25 -7.16 -8.15 -0.58
CA LEU A 25 -6.61 -7.09 0.28
C LEU A 25 -7.24 -5.74 -0.05
N VAL A 26 -7.62 -5.53 -1.32
CA VAL A 26 -8.18 -4.29 -1.84
C VAL A 26 -9.48 -4.57 -2.60
N GLY A 27 -10.43 -3.63 -2.54
CA GLY A 27 -11.63 -3.59 -3.38
C GLY A 27 -11.55 -2.47 -4.42
N ARG A 28 -12.26 -2.67 -5.55
CA ARG A 28 -12.46 -1.67 -6.60
C ARG A 28 -13.95 -1.35 -6.74
N ILE A 29 -14.29 -0.07 -6.66
CA ILE A 29 -15.64 0.44 -6.88
C ILE A 29 -15.59 1.35 -8.10
N TYR A 30 -16.26 0.94 -9.17
CA TYR A 30 -16.37 1.74 -10.38
C TYR A 30 -17.48 2.78 -10.21
N SER A 31 -17.26 4.00 -10.68
CA SER A 31 -18.30 5.04 -10.68
C SER A 31 -19.40 4.68 -11.68
N GLU A 32 -20.66 4.84 -11.28
CA GLU A 32 -21.82 4.64 -12.16
C GLU A 32 -21.91 5.69 -13.28
N HIS A 33 -21.35 6.88 -13.03
CA HIS A 33 -21.42 8.03 -13.95
C HIS A 33 -20.16 8.21 -14.81
N ASP A 34 -19.03 7.61 -14.40
CA ASP A 34 -17.78 7.68 -15.14
C ASP A 34 -17.00 6.35 -15.04
N ARG A 35 -17.06 5.55 -16.11
CA ARG A 35 -16.35 4.26 -16.18
C ARG A 35 -14.83 4.38 -16.15
N ARG A 36 -14.27 5.58 -16.37
CA ARG A 36 -12.83 5.83 -16.26
C ARG A 36 -12.38 6.07 -14.82
N SER A 37 -13.31 6.38 -13.92
CA SER A 37 -13.04 6.62 -12.51
C SER A 37 -13.32 5.36 -11.67
N CYS A 38 -12.26 4.85 -11.03
CA CYS A 38 -12.33 3.71 -10.12
C CYS A 38 -11.81 4.12 -8.74
N LYS A 39 -12.64 3.96 -7.71
CA LYS A 39 -12.23 4.12 -6.31
C LYS A 39 -11.63 2.80 -5.82
N VAL A 40 -10.48 2.91 -5.18
CA VAL A 40 -9.75 1.77 -4.61
C VAL A 40 -9.80 1.90 -3.09
N THR A 41 -10.17 0.83 -2.39
CA THR A 41 -10.27 0.84 -0.92
C THR A 41 -9.63 -0.40 -0.31
N LEU A 42 -9.06 -0.28 0.89
CA LEU A 42 -8.65 -1.44 1.65
C LEU A 42 -9.87 -2.23 2.12
N THR A 43 -9.78 -3.55 2.06
CA THR A 43 -10.71 -4.43 2.78
C THR A 43 -10.29 -4.54 4.24
N SER A 44 -11.14 -5.10 5.10
CA SER A 44 -10.75 -5.42 6.49
C SER A 44 -9.53 -6.34 6.57
N LYS A 45 -9.37 -7.27 5.61
CA LYS A 45 -8.17 -8.12 5.51
C LYS A 45 -6.94 -7.30 5.12
N GLY A 46 -7.12 -6.35 4.20
CA GLY A 46 -6.09 -5.39 3.78
C GLY A 46 -5.59 -4.53 4.94
N VAL A 47 -6.49 -3.97 5.74
CA VAL A 47 -6.15 -3.18 6.94
C VAL A 47 -5.28 -3.99 7.89
N LYS A 48 -5.73 -5.19 8.29
CA LYS A 48 -4.96 -6.08 9.18
C LYS A 48 -3.57 -6.42 8.64
N CYS A 49 -3.47 -6.62 7.32
CA CYS A 49 -2.20 -6.90 6.66
C CYS A 49 -1.25 -5.70 6.73
N VAL A 50 -1.75 -4.48 6.51
CA VAL A 50 -0.96 -3.25 6.62
C VAL A 50 -0.51 -3.02 8.07
N ASP A 51 -1.40 -3.21 9.05
CA ASP A 51 -1.07 -3.03 10.47
C ASP A 51 0.08 -3.96 10.90
N THR A 52 0.02 -5.23 10.47
CA THR A 52 1.08 -6.21 10.75
C THR A 52 2.39 -5.79 10.09
N ALA A 53 2.36 -5.49 8.79
CA ALA A 53 3.55 -5.11 8.04
C ALA A 53 4.18 -3.80 8.55
N LEU A 54 3.36 -2.87 9.06
CA LEU A 54 3.85 -1.62 9.64
C LEU A 54 4.64 -1.88 10.92
N ASN A 55 4.14 -2.75 11.80
CA ASN A 55 4.88 -3.13 13.01
C ASN A 55 6.21 -3.79 12.67
N ASP A 56 6.21 -4.75 11.75
CA ASP A 56 7.43 -5.43 11.29
C ASP A 56 8.43 -4.42 10.68
N HIS A 57 7.92 -3.43 9.94
CA HIS A 57 8.75 -2.40 9.33
C HIS A 57 9.40 -1.49 10.37
N VAL A 58 8.65 -1.06 11.39
CA VAL A 58 9.18 -0.24 12.49
C VAL A 58 10.24 -1.01 13.28
N GLU A 59 10.00 -2.28 13.59
CA GLU A 59 10.99 -3.12 14.27
C GLU A 59 12.26 -3.28 13.43
N ASN A 60 12.12 -3.46 12.12
CA ASN A 60 13.26 -3.53 11.21
C ASN A 60 14.03 -2.20 11.16
N MET A 61 13.34 -1.05 11.14
CA MET A 61 14.00 0.26 11.19
C MET A 61 14.79 0.44 12.49
N ASP A 62 14.23 0.07 13.64
CA ASP A 62 14.93 0.17 14.92
C ASP A 62 16.21 -0.69 14.93
N LYS A 63 16.13 -1.93 14.41
CA LYS A 63 17.29 -2.81 14.26
C LYS A 63 18.37 -2.22 13.36
N MET A 64 17.99 -1.65 12.22
CA MET A 64 18.93 -1.05 11.27
C MET A 64 19.64 0.18 11.84
N LEU A 65 18.95 0.95 12.69
CA LEU A 65 19.46 2.19 13.25
C LEU A 65 20.12 2.00 14.63
N ASN A 66 20.15 0.78 15.18
CA ASN A 66 20.62 0.53 16.55
C ASN A 66 22.12 0.88 16.78
N VAL A 67 22.90 0.97 15.71
CA VAL A 67 24.32 1.37 15.73
C VAL A 67 24.50 2.88 15.88
N LEU A 68 23.43 3.66 15.68
CA LEU A 68 23.42 5.11 15.76
C LEU A 68 22.89 5.56 17.13
N THR A 69 23.47 6.64 17.65
CA THR A 69 22.93 7.32 18.83
C THR A 69 21.60 8.02 18.49
N LYS A 70 20.80 8.36 19.51
CA LYS A 70 19.53 9.09 19.30
C LYS A 70 19.67 10.48 18.67
N LYS A 71 20.88 11.04 18.61
CA LYS A 71 21.14 12.31 17.89
C LYS A 71 21.48 12.09 16.42
N GLU A 72 21.90 10.88 16.06
CA GLU A 72 22.28 10.49 14.69
C GLU A 72 21.13 9.83 13.92
N GLN A 73 20.10 9.37 14.64
CA GLN A 73 18.79 8.95 14.10
C GLN A 73 17.90 10.17 13.84
#